data_AF-A0A8T2WH25-F1
#
_entry.id   AF-A0A8T2WH25-F1
#
_cell.length_a   1.000
_cell.length_b   1.000
_cell.length_c   1.000
_cell.angle_alpha   90.00
_cell.angle_beta   90.00
_cell.angle_gamma   90.00
#
_symmetry.space_group_name_H-M   'P 1'
#
loop_
_entity.id
_entity.type
_entity.pdbx_description
1 polymer ?
#
loop_
_entity_poly.entity_id
_entity_poly.type
_entity_poly.pdbx_seq_one_letter_code
_entity_poly.pdbx_strand_id
1 'polypeptide(L)'
;MLRFTSCFFQIFIWLSRWETNSCGYHGDDGNLYNGHGKGETFGPTFTTNDTVGAGINYASQEFFFTKNGAVVGGVYKEIKGPLFPTVAVHSQNEEIEVNFGQREFAFDLKEYERQEAMKQKSTIDKISLPPNISYGLVRSYLLHYGYEETLNAFDVASQSTIPPICIAQENGSGEQDIAYALTHRKTLRQLIRNGEIDAALSNLRDWYPQIMQDEKSAACFLLHSQKFIELVRVGALGDAVTYGRIELAKFFKLPLFDDLVRDCVALLAYEQPQKCSAGYLLEDSQREIVADAVNAMILLTDPNVKDSQSCLRSHLERLLRQLTVCCLERRSFNGDQGEVFHLHRVL
;
A
#
# COMPACT_ATOMS: atom_id res chain seq x y z
N MET A 1 -21.67 17.76 -21.01
CA MET A 1 -21.88 19.20 -21.35
C MET A 1 -22.92 19.32 -22.43
N LEU A 2 -23.79 20.32 -22.31
CA LEU A 2 -24.92 20.57 -23.21
C LEU A 2 -24.73 21.91 -23.90
N ARG A 3 -24.90 21.99 -25.22
CA ARG A 3 -24.84 23.23 -26.01
C ARG A 3 -26.26 23.56 -26.49
N PHE A 4 -26.70 24.79 -26.25
CA PHE A 4 -28.12 25.17 -26.38
C PHE A 4 -28.41 26.06 -27.59
N THR A 5 -29.61 25.96 -28.14
CA THR A 5 -30.11 26.86 -29.21
C THR A 5 -31.32 27.73 -28.80
N SER A 6 -31.83 27.63 -27.55
CA SER A 6 -33.02 28.36 -27.02
C SER A 6 -32.90 28.85 -25.55
N CYS A 7 -33.91 29.53 -25.00
CA CYS A 7 -33.86 30.30 -23.74
C CYS A 7 -34.44 29.65 -22.47
N PHE A 8 -35.05 28.45 -22.51
CA PHE A 8 -35.68 27.84 -21.33
C PHE A 8 -35.27 26.38 -21.18
N PHE A 9 -34.38 26.08 -20.23
CA PHE A 9 -33.84 24.74 -20.07
C PHE A 9 -33.58 24.37 -18.62
N GLN A 10 -33.68 23.08 -18.30
CA GLN A 10 -33.32 22.57 -16.98
C GLN A 10 -32.43 21.33 -17.14
N ILE A 11 -31.29 21.31 -16.48
CA ILE A 11 -30.45 20.11 -16.36
C ILE A 11 -30.76 19.47 -15.03
N PHE A 12 -31.02 18.18 -15.05
CA PHE A 12 -31.27 17.38 -13.88
C PHE A 12 -30.45 16.10 -13.89
N ILE A 13 -30.35 15.48 -12.73
CA ILE A 13 -29.91 14.10 -12.59
C ILE A 13 -31.03 13.38 -11.80
N TRP A 14 -31.81 12.50 -12.45
CA TRP A 14 -33.16 12.05 -12.04
C TRP A 14 -33.31 10.54 -11.79
N LEU A 15 -34.38 10.18 -11.06
CA LEU A 15 -35.20 8.97 -11.24
C LEU A 15 -36.67 9.30 -11.62
N SER A 16 -37.31 10.36 -11.12
CA SER A 16 -38.53 11.00 -11.69
C SER A 16 -38.89 12.31 -10.95
N ARG A 17 -39.53 13.29 -11.62
CA ARG A 17 -39.69 14.69 -11.13
C ARG A 17 -40.13 14.81 -9.65
N TRP A 18 -39.37 15.61 -8.89
CA TRP A 18 -39.47 16.06 -7.48
C TRP A 18 -39.14 15.06 -6.35
N GLU A 19 -38.21 14.13 -6.56
CA GLU A 19 -37.71 13.23 -5.50
C GLU A 19 -36.48 13.77 -4.74
N THR A 20 -36.36 13.38 -3.47
CA THR A 20 -35.35 13.81 -2.49
C THR A 20 -33.90 13.68 -2.96
N ASN A 21 -33.61 12.84 -3.96
CA ASN A 21 -32.27 12.59 -4.49
C ASN A 21 -31.97 13.28 -5.83
N SER A 22 -32.75 14.30 -6.22
CA SER A 22 -32.52 15.07 -7.46
C SER A 22 -31.78 16.38 -7.21
N CYS A 23 -31.01 16.81 -8.21
CA CYS A 23 -30.37 18.12 -8.25
C CYS A 23 -30.50 18.68 -9.67
N GLY A 24 -30.92 19.94 -9.81
CA GLY A 24 -31.04 20.57 -11.11
C GLY A 24 -30.85 22.07 -11.09
N TYR A 25 -30.41 22.60 -12.24
CA TYR A 25 -30.13 24.01 -12.46
C TYR A 25 -30.99 24.51 -13.62
N HIS A 26 -31.77 25.54 -13.34
CA HIS A 26 -32.79 26.09 -14.23
C HIS A 26 -32.26 27.31 -14.99
N GLY A 27 -32.56 27.37 -16.28
CA GLY A 27 -32.07 28.40 -17.19
C GLY A 27 -32.92 29.66 -17.23
N ASP A 28 -34.20 29.57 -16.87
CA ASP A 28 -35.16 30.67 -16.91
C ASP A 28 -35.03 31.61 -15.71
N ASP A 29 -34.73 31.06 -14.53
CA ASP A 29 -34.59 31.82 -13.28
C ASP A 29 -33.19 31.76 -12.66
N GLY A 30 -32.31 30.88 -13.15
CA GLY A 30 -30.97 30.69 -12.59
C GLY A 30 -30.96 29.96 -11.23
N ASN A 31 -32.07 29.37 -10.82
CA ASN A 31 -32.20 28.74 -9.51
C ASN A 31 -31.72 27.28 -9.52
N LEU A 32 -31.27 26.84 -8.35
CA LEU A 32 -30.95 25.46 -8.04
C LEU A 32 -32.15 24.79 -7.37
N TYR A 33 -32.46 23.57 -7.79
CA TYR A 33 -33.52 22.75 -7.24
C TYR A 33 -32.94 21.45 -6.70
N ASN A 34 -33.07 21.24 -5.39
CA ASN A 34 -32.36 20.19 -4.69
C ASN A 34 -33.32 19.15 -4.04
N GLY A 35 -34.17 18.53 -4.85
CA GLY A 35 -35.10 17.49 -4.40
C GLY A 35 -36.34 17.99 -3.64
N HIS A 36 -36.63 19.28 -3.74
CA HIS A 36 -37.86 19.87 -3.23
C HIS A 36 -38.36 20.97 -4.20
N GLY A 37 -39.66 21.26 -4.16
CA GLY A 37 -40.36 22.15 -5.11
C GLY A 37 -39.94 23.63 -5.10
N LYS A 38 -39.02 24.03 -4.21
CA LYS A 38 -38.61 25.42 -4.01
C LYS A 38 -37.20 25.60 -4.58
N GLY A 39 -37.08 26.50 -5.56
CA GLY A 39 -35.79 26.89 -6.12
C GLY A 39 -35.07 27.87 -5.20
N GLU A 40 -33.74 27.78 -5.17
CA GLU A 40 -32.85 28.69 -4.45
C GLU A 40 -31.97 29.46 -5.44
N THR A 41 -31.76 30.75 -5.20
CA THR A 41 -30.86 31.57 -6.03
C THR A 41 -29.47 30.97 -6.03
N PHE A 42 -28.95 30.66 -7.23
CA PHE A 42 -27.71 29.91 -7.37
C PHE A 42 -26.75 30.49 -8.41
N GLY A 43 -27.24 30.70 -9.64
CA GLY A 43 -26.40 31.10 -10.75
C GLY A 43 -27.09 32.07 -11.70
N PRO A 44 -26.39 32.49 -12.76
CA PRO A 44 -27.01 33.28 -13.82
C PRO A 44 -28.07 32.47 -14.57
N THR A 45 -28.96 33.12 -15.30
CA THR A 45 -29.78 32.44 -16.31
C THR A 45 -28.91 31.96 -17.48
N PHE A 46 -29.42 31.06 -18.31
CA PHE A 46 -28.70 30.58 -19.51
C PHE A 46 -29.65 30.37 -20.68
N THR A 47 -29.12 30.57 -21.88
CA THR A 47 -29.93 30.75 -23.09
C THR A 47 -29.22 30.21 -24.34
N THR A 48 -29.75 30.51 -25.52
CA THR A 48 -29.21 30.19 -26.83
C THR A 48 -27.72 30.50 -26.90
N ASN A 49 -26.94 29.56 -27.45
CA ASN A 49 -25.48 29.58 -27.59
C ASN A 49 -24.68 29.42 -26.29
N ASP A 50 -25.32 29.38 -25.11
CA ASP A 50 -24.60 28.97 -23.91
C ASP A 50 -24.26 27.47 -23.96
N THR A 51 -23.21 27.10 -23.24
CA THR A 51 -22.85 25.72 -22.93
C THR A 51 -22.92 25.51 -21.43
N VAL A 52 -23.77 24.61 -20.96
CA VAL A 52 -23.94 24.33 -19.52
C VAL A 52 -23.51 22.89 -19.24
N GLY A 53 -22.73 22.72 -18.18
CA GLY A 53 -22.33 21.41 -17.67
C GLY A 53 -22.94 21.15 -16.30
N ALA A 54 -23.25 19.89 -16.02
CA ALA A 54 -23.50 19.37 -14.69
C ALA A 54 -22.46 18.27 -14.43
N GLY A 55 -21.87 18.28 -13.25
CA GLY A 55 -20.88 17.32 -12.82
C GLY A 55 -21.13 16.87 -11.39
N ILE A 56 -20.56 15.73 -11.05
CA ILE A 56 -20.64 15.14 -9.72
C ILE A 56 -19.20 14.91 -9.24
N ASN A 57 -18.87 15.44 -8.08
CA ASN A 57 -17.67 15.08 -7.35
C ASN A 57 -18.05 14.10 -6.24
N TYR A 58 -17.81 12.80 -6.49
CA TYR A 58 -18.14 11.74 -5.54
C TYR A 58 -17.29 11.79 -4.26
N ALA A 59 -16.09 12.38 -4.32
CA ALA A 59 -15.21 12.48 -3.17
C ALA A 59 -15.72 13.53 -2.16
N SER A 60 -16.21 14.67 -2.65
CA SER A 60 -16.81 15.72 -1.82
C SER A 60 -18.32 15.59 -1.63
N GLN A 61 -18.96 14.62 -2.29
CA GLN A 61 -20.42 14.46 -2.33
C GLN A 61 -21.11 15.75 -2.80
N GLU A 62 -20.62 16.30 -3.92
CA GLU A 62 -21.05 17.60 -4.44
C GLU A 62 -21.56 17.47 -5.87
N PHE A 63 -22.71 18.09 -6.15
CA PHE A 63 -23.12 18.41 -7.51
C PHE A 63 -22.60 19.79 -7.86
N PHE A 64 -22.00 19.95 -9.04
CA PHE A 64 -21.54 21.24 -9.51
C PHE A 64 -22.04 21.54 -10.93
N PHE A 65 -22.21 22.82 -11.22
CA PHE A 65 -22.65 23.29 -12.53
C PHE A 65 -21.64 24.25 -13.12
N THR A 66 -21.57 24.25 -14.46
CA THR A 66 -20.68 25.13 -15.21
C THR A 66 -21.46 25.86 -16.30
N LYS A 67 -21.06 27.07 -16.63
CA LYS A 67 -21.58 27.85 -17.76
C LYS A 67 -20.39 28.36 -18.58
N ASN A 68 -20.40 28.07 -19.87
CA ASN A 68 -19.38 28.47 -20.83
C ASN A 68 -17.95 28.14 -20.38
N GLY A 69 -17.76 26.97 -19.78
CA GLY A 69 -16.47 26.48 -19.30
C GLY A 69 -16.04 26.97 -17.90
N ALA A 70 -16.82 27.86 -17.26
CA ALA A 70 -16.55 28.32 -15.89
C ALA A 70 -17.49 27.69 -14.87
N VAL A 71 -17.01 27.41 -13.66
CA VAL A 71 -17.84 26.90 -12.55
C VAL A 71 -18.81 27.99 -12.09
N VAL A 72 -20.09 27.66 -12.05
CA VAL A 72 -21.16 28.52 -11.50
C VAL A 72 -21.23 28.37 -9.99
N GLY A 73 -21.19 27.13 -9.52
CA GLY A 73 -21.28 26.80 -8.10
C GLY A 73 -21.47 25.30 -7.90
N GLY A 74 -21.52 24.89 -6.63
CA GLY A 74 -21.78 23.52 -6.23
C GLY A 74 -22.70 23.45 -5.02
N VAL A 75 -23.30 22.28 -4.81
CA VAL A 75 -24.15 21.97 -3.67
C VAL A 75 -23.77 20.62 -3.10
N TYR A 76 -23.50 20.60 -1.79
CA TYR A 76 -23.32 19.35 -1.06
C TYR A 76 -24.64 18.59 -1.02
N LYS A 77 -24.59 17.32 -1.41
CA LYS A 77 -25.68 16.39 -1.28
C LYS A 77 -25.15 14.98 -1.24
N GLU A 78 -25.54 14.24 -0.21
CA GLU A 78 -25.24 12.83 -0.11
C GLU A 78 -25.89 12.08 -1.29
N ILE A 79 -25.05 11.50 -2.16
CA ILE A 79 -25.44 10.79 -3.37
C ILE A 79 -25.74 9.35 -3.00
N LYS A 80 -27.03 8.96 -3.10
CA LYS A 80 -27.48 7.59 -2.82
C LYS A 80 -27.95 6.90 -4.08
N GLY A 81 -27.43 5.70 -4.35
CA GLY A 81 -27.89 4.88 -5.47
C GLY A 81 -27.54 5.44 -6.86
N PRO A 82 -28.09 4.83 -7.92
CA PRO A 82 -27.81 5.23 -9.30
C PRO A 82 -28.45 6.57 -9.63
N LEU A 83 -27.76 7.32 -10.49
CA LEU A 83 -28.13 8.66 -10.94
C LEU A 83 -28.20 8.67 -12.47
N PHE A 84 -29.24 9.28 -13.04
CA PHE A 84 -29.43 9.33 -14.50
C PHE A 84 -29.42 10.77 -15.02
N PRO A 85 -28.56 11.11 -16.01
CA PRO A 85 -28.57 12.45 -16.59
C PRO A 85 -29.91 12.70 -17.28
N THR A 86 -30.50 13.87 -17.05
CA THR A 86 -31.81 14.20 -17.60
C THR A 86 -31.87 15.67 -17.97
N VAL A 87 -32.58 15.97 -19.04
CA VAL A 87 -32.84 17.34 -19.46
C VAL A 87 -34.35 17.52 -19.59
N ALA A 88 -34.86 18.64 -19.11
CA ALA A 88 -36.24 19.04 -19.35
C ALA A 88 -36.28 20.28 -20.23
N VAL A 89 -37.15 20.21 -21.23
CA VAL A 89 -37.52 21.29 -22.14
C VAL A 89 -38.98 21.65 -21.88
N HIS A 90 -39.33 22.92 -22.06
CA HIS A 90 -40.68 23.41 -21.78
C HIS A 90 -41.39 23.89 -23.04
N SER A 91 -40.69 24.58 -23.95
CA SER A 91 -41.32 25.23 -25.11
C SER A 91 -41.24 24.36 -26.37
N GLN A 92 -42.18 24.58 -27.29
CA GLN A 92 -42.13 23.93 -28.60
C GLN A 92 -40.93 24.45 -29.41
N ASN A 93 -40.28 23.56 -30.16
CA ASN A 93 -39.09 23.82 -30.99
C ASN A 93 -37.80 24.13 -30.21
N GLU A 94 -37.72 23.75 -28.93
CA GLU A 94 -36.46 23.75 -28.19
C GLU A 94 -35.56 22.59 -28.62
N GLU A 95 -34.32 22.90 -28.96
CA GLU A 95 -33.30 21.91 -29.31
C GLU A 95 -32.10 22.01 -28.37
N ILE A 96 -31.50 20.86 -28.10
CA ILE A 96 -30.28 20.74 -27.29
C ILE A 96 -29.31 19.80 -27.99
N GLU A 97 -28.02 20.10 -27.88
CA GLU A 97 -26.98 19.17 -28.27
C GLU A 97 -26.27 18.65 -27.02
N VAL A 98 -26.15 17.32 -26.92
CA VAL A 98 -25.57 16.65 -25.75
C VAL A 98 -24.17 16.11 -26.04
N ASN A 99 -23.24 16.34 -25.11
CA ASN A 99 -21.90 15.75 -25.11
C ASN A 99 -21.68 14.99 -23.80
N PHE A 100 -21.56 13.67 -23.91
CA PHE A 100 -21.23 12.74 -22.82
C PHE A 100 -19.75 12.31 -22.83
N GLY A 101 -18.90 13.03 -23.57
CA GLY A 101 -17.47 12.76 -23.70
C GLY A 101 -17.05 12.30 -25.10
N GLN A 102 -17.95 12.31 -26.08
CA GLN A 102 -17.59 11.99 -27.48
C GLN A 102 -16.70 13.06 -28.13
N ARG A 103 -16.68 14.27 -27.55
CA ARG A 103 -15.82 15.39 -27.94
C ARG A 103 -15.30 16.10 -26.69
N GLU A 104 -14.25 16.90 -26.84
CA GLU A 104 -13.71 17.69 -25.74
C GLU A 104 -14.79 18.57 -25.09
N PHE A 105 -14.62 18.72 -23.78
CA PHE A 105 -15.51 19.48 -22.94
C PHE A 105 -15.10 20.97 -22.92
N ALA A 106 -16.10 21.87 -22.88
CA ALA A 106 -15.85 23.30 -22.72
C ALA A 106 -15.28 23.67 -21.34
N PHE A 107 -15.60 22.88 -20.30
CA PHE A 107 -14.96 22.97 -18.98
C PHE A 107 -13.77 22.01 -18.92
N ASP A 108 -12.64 22.52 -18.44
CA ASP A 108 -11.39 21.78 -18.32
C ASP A 108 -11.46 20.81 -17.13
N LEU A 109 -11.98 19.62 -17.40
CA LEU A 109 -12.13 18.57 -16.40
C LEU A 109 -10.79 18.11 -15.83
N LYS A 110 -9.73 18.07 -16.65
CA LYS A 110 -8.40 17.61 -16.22
C LYS A 110 -7.77 18.58 -15.23
N GLU A 111 -7.90 19.88 -15.49
CA GLU A 111 -7.44 20.91 -14.57
C GLU A 111 -8.23 20.89 -13.26
N TYR A 112 -9.55 20.67 -13.32
CA TYR A 112 -10.38 20.52 -12.13
C TYR A 112 -9.97 19.30 -11.27
N GLU A 113 -9.78 18.13 -11.90
CA GLU A 113 -9.28 16.93 -11.22
C GLU A 113 -7.93 17.18 -10.53
N ARG A 114 -7.01 17.87 -11.21
CA ARG A 114 -5.70 18.25 -10.66
C ARG A 114 -5.84 19.16 -9.45
N GLN A 115 -6.72 20.16 -9.49
CA GLN A 115 -6.96 21.07 -8.37
C GLN A 115 -7.56 20.35 -7.16
N GLU A 116 -8.54 19.48 -7.38
CA GLU A 116 -9.15 18.67 -6.31
C GLU A 116 -8.14 17.71 -5.68
N ALA A 117 -7.28 17.06 -6.49
CA ALA A 117 -6.19 16.22 -5.98
C ALA A 117 -5.20 17.03 -5.12
N MET A 118 -4.84 18.25 -5.54
CA MET A 118 -3.97 19.13 -4.75
C MET A 118 -4.62 19.56 -3.43
N LYS A 119 -5.92 19.86 -3.43
CA LYS A 119 -6.67 20.21 -2.23
C LYS A 119 -6.73 19.04 -1.23
N GLN A 120 -6.97 17.83 -1.73
CA GLN A 120 -6.93 16.61 -0.92
C GLN A 120 -5.53 16.39 -0.33
N LYS A 121 -4.49 16.48 -1.16
CA LYS A 121 -3.09 16.34 -0.72
C LYS A 121 -2.74 17.37 0.36
N SER A 122 -3.06 18.64 0.13
CA SER A 122 -2.84 19.70 1.12
C SER A 122 -3.59 19.46 2.44
N THR A 123 -4.78 18.85 2.38
CA THR A 123 -5.54 18.50 3.59
C THR A 123 -4.86 17.38 4.35
N ILE A 124 -4.33 16.36 3.64
CA ILE A 124 -3.55 15.26 4.23
C ILE A 124 -2.26 15.80 4.85
N ASP A 125 -1.52 16.66 4.15
CA ASP A 125 -0.24 17.22 4.61
C ASP A 125 -0.40 18.09 5.88
N LYS A 126 -1.59 18.64 6.13
CA LYS A 126 -1.92 19.36 7.37
C LYS A 126 -2.14 18.44 8.56
N ILE A 127 -2.34 17.14 8.34
CA ILE A 127 -2.44 16.15 9.41
C ILE A 127 -1.02 15.89 9.92
N SER A 128 -0.62 16.66 10.93
CA SER A 128 0.66 16.44 11.59
C SER A 128 0.57 15.22 12.49
N LEU A 129 1.41 14.22 12.24
CA LEU A 129 1.65 13.15 13.20
C LEU A 129 2.68 13.65 14.24
N PRO A 130 2.48 13.34 15.53
CA PRO A 130 3.49 13.57 16.53
C PRO A 130 4.82 12.88 16.15
N PRO A 131 5.99 13.57 16.16
CA PRO A 131 7.27 13.01 15.69
C PRO A 131 7.68 11.72 16.40
N ASN A 132 7.18 11.54 17.62
CA ASN A 132 7.42 10.39 18.45
C ASN A 132 6.81 9.10 17.84
N ILE A 133 5.69 9.17 17.11
CA ILE A 133 5.10 8.01 16.44
C ILE A 133 6.06 7.44 15.38
N SER A 134 6.60 8.30 14.51
CA SER A 134 7.55 7.89 13.47
C SER A 134 8.82 7.30 14.08
N TYR A 135 9.36 7.93 15.13
CA TYR A 135 10.50 7.40 15.87
C TYR A 135 10.22 6.01 16.44
N GLY A 136 9.10 5.82 17.15
CA GLY A 136 8.72 4.56 17.76
C GLY A 136 8.54 3.42 16.74
N LEU A 137 7.97 3.72 15.56
CA LEU A 137 7.81 2.74 14.48
C LEU A 137 9.14 2.27 13.89
N VAL A 138 10.03 3.20 13.57
CA VAL A 138 11.38 2.87 13.06
C VAL A 138 12.18 2.12 14.11
N ARG A 139 12.15 2.60 15.36
CA ARG A 139 12.83 1.96 16.48
C ARG A 139 12.34 0.53 16.71
N SER A 140 11.03 0.30 16.70
CA SER A 140 10.43 -1.04 16.82
C SER A 140 10.84 -1.96 15.67
N TYR A 141 10.95 -1.45 14.44
CA TYR A 141 11.45 -2.22 13.29
C TYR A 141 12.91 -2.67 13.51
N LEU A 142 13.79 -1.75 13.93
CA LEU A 142 15.20 -2.05 14.18
C LEU A 142 15.37 -3.10 15.29
N LEU A 143 14.61 -2.98 16.37
CA LEU A 143 14.55 -3.96 17.46
C LEU A 143 14.06 -5.33 16.98
N HIS A 144 12.95 -5.35 16.22
CA HIS A 144 12.32 -6.57 15.74
C HIS A 144 13.27 -7.40 14.88
N TYR A 145 14.03 -6.77 13.98
CA TYR A 145 14.94 -7.46 13.07
C TYR A 145 16.36 -7.66 13.62
N GLY A 146 16.68 -7.11 14.79
CA GLY A 146 17.98 -7.31 15.43
C GLY A 146 19.08 -6.37 14.91
N TYR A 147 18.70 -5.20 14.39
CA TYR A 147 19.63 -4.15 13.97
C TYR A 147 20.15 -3.33 15.17
N GLU A 148 20.72 -4.00 16.17
CA GLU A 148 21.12 -3.39 17.46
C GLU A 148 22.08 -2.20 17.30
N GLU A 149 23.09 -2.29 16.42
CA GLU A 149 24.03 -1.19 16.21
C GLU A 149 23.35 0.04 15.59
N THR A 150 22.52 -0.17 14.56
CA THR A 150 21.73 0.88 13.92
C THR A 150 20.73 1.48 14.90
N LEU A 151 20.09 0.66 15.72
CA LEU A 151 19.18 1.09 16.78
C LEU A 151 19.90 2.03 17.77
N ASN A 152 21.07 1.64 18.25
CA ASN A 152 21.85 2.47 19.18
C ASN A 152 22.24 3.81 18.54
N ALA A 153 22.71 3.80 17.29
CA ALA A 153 23.03 5.02 16.56
C ALA A 153 21.78 5.90 16.34
N PHE A 154 20.64 5.28 16.02
CA PHE A 154 19.36 5.96 15.82
C PHE A 154 18.84 6.60 17.12
N ASP A 155 18.92 5.88 18.24
CA ASP A 155 18.53 6.36 19.56
C ASP A 155 19.43 7.54 19.98
N VAL A 156 20.75 7.44 19.82
CA VAL A 156 21.71 8.53 20.13
C VAL A 156 21.42 9.79 19.30
N ALA A 157 21.18 9.64 17.99
CA ALA A 157 20.87 10.76 17.11
C ALA A 157 19.52 11.42 17.45
N SER A 158 18.59 10.66 18.03
CA SER A 158 17.22 11.12 18.31
C SER A 158 17.04 11.70 19.72
N GLN A 159 17.87 11.27 20.69
CA GLN A 159 17.86 11.76 22.08
C GLN A 159 18.10 13.28 22.20
N SER A 160 18.66 13.92 21.18
CA SER A 160 18.84 15.37 21.13
C SER A 160 17.57 16.16 20.75
N THR A 161 16.53 15.49 20.23
CA THR A 161 15.43 16.16 19.51
C THR A 161 14.03 15.67 19.91
N ILE A 162 13.89 14.46 20.46
CA ILE A 162 12.58 13.84 20.73
C ILE A 162 12.55 13.36 22.21
N PRO A 163 11.56 13.74 23.02
CA PRO A 163 11.43 13.23 24.38
C PRO A 163 11.26 11.69 24.36
N PRO A 164 11.82 10.96 25.35
CA PRO A 164 11.78 9.50 25.37
C PRO A 164 10.34 8.99 25.35
N ILE A 165 10.07 8.03 24.48
CA ILE A 165 8.75 7.41 24.35
C ILE A 165 8.70 6.19 25.25
N CYS A 166 7.82 6.25 26.25
CA CYS A 166 7.07 5.07 26.66
C CYS A 166 6.00 4.87 25.58
N ILE A 167 6.06 3.80 24.79
CA ILE A 167 4.90 3.44 23.95
C ILE A 167 3.80 3.18 24.96
N ALA A 168 2.80 4.07 25.04
CA ALA A 168 1.69 3.90 25.94
C ALA A 168 1.11 2.50 25.69
N GLN A 169 1.16 1.69 26.74
CA GLN A 169 0.71 0.31 26.76
C GLN A 169 -0.80 0.27 26.53
N GLU A 170 -1.27 0.38 25.30
CA GLU A 170 -2.67 0.06 25.00
C GLU A 170 -2.87 -1.46 24.84
N ASN A 171 -1.80 -2.22 24.54
CA ASN A 171 -1.88 -3.66 24.29
C ASN A 171 -0.78 -4.50 24.99
N GLY A 172 -0.41 -4.18 26.23
CA GLY A 172 0.17 -5.15 27.18
C GLY A 172 1.47 -5.91 26.83
N SER A 173 2.13 -5.69 25.70
CA SER A 173 3.47 -6.21 25.39
C SER A 173 4.49 -5.08 25.53
N GLY A 174 5.29 -5.11 26.59
CA GLY A 174 6.26 -4.06 26.89
C GLY A 174 7.43 -4.04 25.89
N GLU A 175 8.22 -2.97 25.88
CA GLU A 175 9.49 -2.91 25.13
C GLU A 175 10.43 -4.10 25.44
N GLN A 176 10.29 -4.67 26.64
CA GLN A 176 11.00 -5.87 27.09
C GLN A 176 10.79 -7.09 26.16
N ASP A 177 9.60 -7.24 25.57
CA ASP A 177 9.24 -8.42 24.77
C ASP A 177 9.90 -8.39 23.39
N ILE A 178 10.14 -7.20 22.81
CA ILE A 178 10.74 -7.05 21.47
C ILE A 178 12.28 -7.11 21.54
N ALA A 179 12.87 -6.83 22.70
CA ALA A 179 14.31 -6.90 22.92
C ALA A 179 14.82 -8.33 23.19
N TYR A 180 13.94 -9.34 23.19
CA TYR A 180 14.31 -10.73 23.44
C TYR A 180 15.51 -11.15 22.58
N ALA A 181 16.55 -11.68 23.24
CA ALA A 181 17.76 -12.20 22.62
C ALA A 181 18.43 -11.26 21.58
N LEU A 182 18.31 -9.94 21.75
CA LEU A 182 18.73 -8.96 20.75
C LEU A 182 20.19 -9.14 20.30
N THR A 183 21.12 -9.35 21.24
CA THR A 183 22.55 -9.55 20.95
C THR A 183 22.81 -10.84 20.15
N HIS A 184 22.10 -11.93 20.47
CA HIS A 184 22.21 -13.19 19.69
C HIS A 184 21.67 -13.00 18.28
N ARG A 185 20.48 -12.37 18.14
CA ARG A 185 19.84 -12.09 16.85
C ARG A 185 20.71 -11.18 15.97
N LYS A 186 21.29 -10.13 16.55
CA LYS A 186 22.26 -9.25 15.88
C LYS A 186 23.47 -10.05 15.37
N THR A 187 24.08 -10.86 16.22
CA THR A 187 25.27 -11.64 15.86
C THR A 187 24.97 -12.62 14.71
N LEU A 188 23.86 -13.37 14.80
CA LEU A 188 23.45 -14.31 13.77
C LEU A 188 23.11 -13.59 12.45
N ARG A 189 22.43 -12.44 12.50
CA ARG A 189 22.19 -11.62 11.32
C ARG A 189 23.49 -11.19 10.66
N GLN A 190 24.47 -10.69 11.43
CA GLN A 190 25.76 -10.27 10.89
C GLN A 190 26.49 -11.42 10.19
N LEU A 191 26.55 -12.61 10.82
CA LEU A 191 27.16 -13.80 10.22
C LEU A 191 26.48 -14.19 8.90
N ILE A 192 25.14 -14.22 8.88
CA ILE A 192 24.37 -14.58 7.67
C ILE A 192 24.60 -13.55 6.56
N ARG A 193 24.54 -12.25 6.87
CA ARG A 193 24.77 -11.16 5.90
C ARG A 193 26.19 -11.18 5.32
N ASN A 194 27.17 -11.58 6.12
CA ASN A 194 28.56 -11.75 5.68
C ASN A 194 28.81 -13.05 4.90
N GLY A 195 27.85 -13.98 4.87
CA GLY A 195 28.02 -15.30 4.24
C GLY A 195 28.75 -16.33 5.14
N GLU A 196 28.95 -16.02 6.42
CA GLU A 196 29.60 -16.88 7.41
C GLU A 196 28.62 -17.94 7.98
N ILE A 197 28.03 -18.73 7.09
CA ILE A 197 26.89 -19.60 7.43
C ILE A 197 27.28 -20.74 8.39
N ASP A 198 28.50 -21.26 8.34
CA ASP A 198 28.94 -22.32 9.26
C ASP A 198 29.01 -21.81 10.71
N ALA A 199 29.49 -20.58 10.91
CA ALA A 199 29.50 -19.93 12.22
C ALA A 199 28.07 -19.66 12.70
N ALA A 200 27.17 -19.23 11.81
CA ALA A 200 25.76 -19.06 12.14
C ALA A 200 25.10 -20.39 12.56
N LEU A 201 25.36 -21.49 11.84
CA LEU A 201 24.88 -22.83 12.19
C LEU A 201 25.41 -23.31 13.54
N SER A 202 26.71 -23.11 13.82
CA SER A 202 27.30 -23.47 15.11
C SER A 202 26.63 -22.71 16.25
N ASN A 203 26.57 -21.38 16.16
CA ASN A 203 25.94 -20.55 17.18
C ASN A 203 24.46 -20.88 17.38
N LEU A 204 23.72 -21.19 16.31
CA LEU A 204 22.31 -21.56 16.41
C LEU A 204 22.12 -22.91 17.11
N ARG A 205 23.00 -23.88 16.84
CA ARG A 205 22.98 -25.20 17.52
C ARG A 205 23.30 -25.08 19.01
N ASP A 206 24.23 -24.20 19.36
CA ASP A 206 24.68 -23.99 20.73
C ASP A 206 23.67 -23.19 21.55
N TRP A 207 23.09 -22.13 20.98
CA TRP A 207 22.20 -21.20 21.70
C TRP A 207 20.73 -21.61 21.63
N TYR A 208 20.30 -22.23 20.53
CA TYR A 208 18.90 -22.58 20.28
C TYR A 208 18.76 -24.00 19.72
N PRO A 209 19.23 -25.03 20.46
CA PRO A 209 19.21 -26.41 19.99
C PRO A 209 17.81 -26.87 19.57
N GLN A 210 16.75 -26.35 20.19
CA GLN A 210 15.35 -26.62 19.84
C GLN A 210 14.98 -26.25 18.40
N ILE A 211 15.58 -25.21 17.83
CA ILE A 211 15.35 -24.82 16.43
C ILE A 211 16.01 -25.84 15.48
N MET A 212 17.13 -26.44 15.91
CA MET A 212 17.93 -27.40 15.15
C MET A 212 17.61 -28.87 15.46
N GLN A 213 16.60 -29.15 16.29
CA GLN A 213 16.22 -30.53 16.65
C GLN A 213 15.72 -31.33 15.45
N ASP A 214 14.92 -30.69 14.60
CA ASP A 214 14.45 -31.30 13.35
C ASP A 214 15.38 -30.90 12.20
N GLU A 215 16.18 -31.86 11.75
CA GLU A 215 17.07 -31.70 10.58
C GLU A 215 16.31 -31.37 9.29
N LYS A 216 14.98 -31.61 9.25
CA LYS A 216 14.11 -31.30 8.10
C LYS A 216 13.27 -30.03 8.30
N SER A 217 13.55 -29.25 9.33
CA SER A 217 12.89 -27.97 9.58
C SER A 217 13.19 -26.94 8.49
N ALA A 218 12.31 -25.94 8.36
CA ALA A 218 12.54 -24.79 7.49
C ALA A 218 13.82 -24.00 7.88
N ALA A 219 14.18 -24.01 9.17
CA ALA A 219 15.41 -23.40 9.68
C ALA A 219 16.66 -24.02 9.05
N CYS A 220 16.77 -25.34 9.19
CA CYS A 220 17.86 -26.13 8.64
C CYS A 220 17.89 -25.99 7.12
N PHE A 221 16.73 -26.06 6.46
CA PHE A 221 16.64 -25.90 5.02
C PHE A 221 17.23 -24.56 4.54
N LEU A 222 16.81 -23.44 5.13
CA LEU A 222 17.26 -22.11 4.71
C LEU A 222 18.76 -21.91 4.91
N LEU A 223 19.31 -22.34 6.06
CA LEU A 223 20.73 -22.22 6.34
C LEU A 223 21.58 -23.14 5.45
N HIS A 224 21.18 -24.40 5.25
CA HIS A 224 21.90 -25.30 4.36
C HIS A 224 21.84 -24.84 2.90
N SER A 225 20.69 -24.31 2.47
CA SER A 225 20.54 -23.71 1.13
C SER A 225 21.44 -22.48 0.99
N GLN A 226 21.47 -21.60 1.99
CA GLN A 226 22.36 -20.44 1.96
C GLN A 226 23.83 -20.87 1.92
N LYS A 227 24.25 -21.84 2.74
CA LYS A 227 25.63 -22.34 2.72
C LYS A 227 26.01 -22.90 1.35
N PHE A 228 25.13 -23.66 0.72
CA PHE A 228 25.33 -24.15 -0.64
C PHE A 228 25.48 -23.00 -1.63
N ILE A 229 24.59 -21.99 -1.56
CA ILE A 229 24.66 -20.79 -2.40
C ILE A 229 26.00 -20.06 -2.21
N GLU A 230 26.50 -19.93 -0.99
CA GLU A 230 27.80 -19.31 -0.71
C GLU A 230 28.97 -20.10 -1.32
N LEU A 231 28.92 -21.43 -1.29
CA LEU A 231 29.94 -22.28 -1.96
C LEU A 231 29.94 -22.07 -3.47
N VAL A 232 28.75 -21.95 -4.09
CA VAL A 232 28.64 -21.63 -5.51
C VAL A 232 29.14 -20.22 -5.79
N ARG A 233 28.81 -19.25 -4.93
CA ARG A 233 29.21 -17.83 -5.07
C ARG A 233 30.73 -17.66 -5.13
N VAL A 234 31.48 -18.43 -4.35
CA VAL A 234 32.96 -18.39 -4.35
C VAL A 234 33.62 -19.33 -5.38
N GLY A 235 32.83 -20.05 -6.19
CA GLY A 235 33.32 -20.97 -7.21
C GLY A 235 33.84 -22.31 -6.67
N ALA A 236 33.57 -22.63 -5.40
CA ALA A 236 33.94 -23.91 -4.78
C ALA A 236 32.97 -25.03 -5.17
N LEU A 237 32.85 -25.31 -6.47
CA LEU A 237 31.81 -26.20 -7.03
C LEU A 237 31.90 -27.64 -6.50
N GLY A 238 33.11 -28.16 -6.27
CA GLY A 238 33.31 -29.51 -5.71
C GLY A 238 32.75 -29.63 -4.28
N ASP A 239 32.99 -28.62 -3.45
CA ASP A 239 32.47 -28.55 -2.09
C ASP A 239 30.96 -28.35 -2.11
N ALA A 240 30.45 -27.49 -2.99
CA ALA A 240 29.01 -27.28 -3.17
C ALA A 240 28.29 -28.59 -3.52
N VAL A 241 28.80 -29.37 -4.47
CA VAL A 241 28.22 -30.66 -4.85
C VAL A 241 28.25 -31.65 -3.70
N THR A 242 29.38 -31.74 -2.99
CA THR A 242 29.53 -32.64 -1.85
C THR A 242 28.56 -32.27 -0.73
N TYR A 243 28.49 -30.98 -0.40
CA TYR A 243 27.59 -30.43 0.62
C TYR A 243 26.12 -30.65 0.24
N GLY A 244 25.73 -30.34 -1.00
CA GLY A 244 24.36 -30.50 -1.47
C GLY A 244 23.89 -31.96 -1.43
N ARG A 245 24.78 -32.93 -1.70
CA ARG A 245 24.45 -34.36 -1.59
C ARG A 245 24.24 -34.84 -0.16
N ILE A 246 24.83 -34.18 0.83
CA ILE A 246 24.73 -34.56 2.24
C ILE A 246 23.57 -33.82 2.90
N GLU A 247 23.55 -32.49 2.80
CA GLU A 247 22.61 -31.65 3.55
C GLU A 247 21.34 -31.34 2.74
N LEU A 248 21.45 -30.88 1.49
CA LEU A 248 20.26 -30.54 0.69
C LEU A 248 19.45 -31.78 0.28
N ALA A 249 20.11 -32.93 0.10
CA ALA A 249 19.44 -34.19 -0.24
C ALA A 249 18.38 -34.61 0.80
N LYS A 250 18.51 -34.18 2.06
CA LYS A 250 17.53 -34.44 3.14
C LYS A 250 16.16 -33.83 2.86
N PHE A 251 16.13 -32.77 2.04
CA PHE A 251 14.93 -32.00 1.69
C PHE A 251 14.35 -32.38 0.32
N PHE A 252 15.04 -33.25 -0.42
CA PHE A 252 14.57 -33.72 -1.72
C PHE A 252 13.23 -34.46 -1.56
N LYS A 253 12.25 -34.19 -2.43
CA LYS A 253 10.88 -34.74 -2.37
C LYS A 253 10.02 -34.25 -1.20
N LEU A 254 10.46 -33.24 -0.45
CA LEU A 254 9.55 -32.51 0.44
C LEU A 254 8.81 -31.46 -0.40
N PRO A 255 7.47 -31.55 -0.59
CA PRO A 255 6.75 -30.66 -1.50
C PRO A 255 6.93 -29.17 -1.18
N LEU A 256 7.19 -28.84 0.09
CA LEU A 256 7.40 -27.47 0.55
C LEU A 256 8.70 -26.84 0.01
N PHE A 257 9.72 -27.66 -0.28
CA PHE A 257 11.07 -27.19 -0.61
C PHE A 257 11.56 -27.60 -1.99
N ASP A 258 10.81 -28.44 -2.73
CA ASP A 258 11.28 -29.07 -3.97
C ASP A 258 11.71 -28.05 -5.04
N ASP A 259 10.92 -26.98 -5.23
CA ASP A 259 11.25 -25.94 -6.20
C ASP A 259 12.50 -25.14 -5.78
N LEU A 260 12.62 -24.78 -4.50
CA LEU A 260 13.79 -24.06 -3.97
C LEU A 260 15.08 -24.89 -4.04
N VAL A 261 14.99 -26.20 -3.77
CA VAL A 261 16.12 -27.12 -3.94
C VAL A 261 16.54 -27.18 -5.41
N ARG A 262 15.57 -27.24 -6.33
CA ARG A 262 15.84 -27.27 -7.77
C ARG A 262 16.54 -25.99 -8.23
N ASP A 263 16.07 -24.84 -7.76
CA ASP A 263 16.69 -23.54 -8.08
C ASP A 263 18.11 -23.44 -7.54
N CYS A 264 18.36 -23.89 -6.29
CA CYS A 264 19.72 -23.95 -5.75
C CYS A 264 20.63 -24.80 -6.62
N VAL A 265 20.23 -26.04 -6.93
CA VAL A 265 21.06 -26.98 -7.71
C VAL A 265 21.25 -26.48 -9.15
N ALA A 266 20.27 -25.78 -9.73
CA ALA A 266 20.38 -25.19 -11.06
C ALA A 266 21.56 -24.22 -11.18
N LEU A 267 21.98 -23.55 -10.11
CA LEU A 267 23.14 -22.66 -10.11
C LEU A 267 24.44 -23.36 -10.57
N LEU A 268 24.58 -24.67 -10.30
CA LEU A 268 25.75 -25.44 -10.72
C LEU A 268 25.81 -25.72 -12.23
N ALA A 269 24.69 -25.57 -12.93
CA ALA A 269 24.58 -25.91 -14.35
C ALA A 269 25.10 -24.80 -15.28
N TYR A 270 25.46 -23.63 -14.74
CA TYR A 270 25.83 -22.45 -15.52
C TYR A 270 27.24 -21.97 -15.20
N GLU A 271 28.00 -21.60 -16.22
CA GLU A 271 29.31 -20.95 -16.06
C GLU A 271 29.22 -19.58 -15.37
N GLN A 272 28.09 -18.89 -15.54
CA GLN A 272 27.78 -17.61 -14.91
C GLN A 272 26.45 -17.73 -14.14
N PRO A 273 26.48 -18.31 -12.91
CA PRO A 273 25.28 -18.57 -12.12
C PRO A 273 24.36 -17.35 -11.91
N GLN A 274 24.95 -16.15 -11.80
CA GLN A 274 24.24 -14.88 -11.65
C GLN A 274 23.33 -14.50 -12.83
N LYS A 275 23.53 -15.09 -14.01
CA LYS A 275 22.71 -14.82 -15.21
C LYS A 275 21.61 -15.85 -15.44
N CYS A 276 21.55 -16.92 -14.65
CA CYS A 276 20.53 -17.94 -14.84
C CYS A 276 19.20 -17.52 -14.21
N SER A 277 18.14 -18.30 -14.47
CA SER A 277 16.81 -18.06 -13.89
C SER A 277 16.79 -18.09 -12.36
N ALA A 278 17.73 -18.83 -11.74
CA ALA A 278 17.92 -18.89 -10.30
C ALA A 278 18.94 -17.87 -9.78
N GLY A 279 19.45 -16.97 -10.64
CA GLY A 279 20.48 -15.99 -10.29
C GLY A 279 20.10 -15.04 -9.15
N TYR A 280 18.80 -14.83 -8.93
CA TYR A 280 18.27 -14.04 -7.81
C TYR A 280 18.71 -14.59 -6.43
N LEU A 281 19.00 -15.89 -6.31
CA LEU A 281 19.53 -16.49 -5.07
C LEU A 281 20.93 -15.99 -4.72
N LEU A 282 21.68 -15.45 -5.69
CA LEU A 282 23.02 -14.91 -5.51
C LEU A 282 23.01 -13.41 -5.18
N GLU A 283 21.84 -12.78 -5.11
CA GLU A 283 21.73 -11.40 -4.64
C GLU A 283 21.96 -11.29 -3.13
N ASP A 284 22.31 -10.10 -2.65
CA ASP A 284 22.45 -9.85 -1.21
C ASP A 284 21.09 -9.87 -0.49
N SER A 285 20.01 -9.61 -1.23
CA SER A 285 18.62 -9.71 -0.76
C SER A 285 18.29 -11.12 -0.22
N GLN A 286 18.87 -12.16 -0.81
CA GLN A 286 18.67 -13.54 -0.37
C GLN A 286 19.24 -13.78 1.04
N ARG A 287 20.39 -13.19 1.38
CA ARG A 287 20.95 -13.28 2.74
C ARG A 287 20.06 -12.60 3.77
N GLU A 288 19.43 -11.47 3.41
CA GLU A 288 18.48 -10.79 4.29
C GLU A 288 17.23 -11.64 4.54
N ILE A 289 16.69 -12.31 3.53
CA ILE A 289 15.53 -13.22 3.68
C ILE A 289 15.86 -14.34 4.68
N VAL A 290 17.06 -14.93 4.58
CA VAL A 290 17.50 -15.99 5.51
C VAL A 290 17.69 -15.43 6.91
N ALA A 291 18.30 -14.24 7.05
CA ALA A 291 18.48 -13.59 8.34
C ALA A 291 17.15 -13.24 9.01
N ASP A 292 16.15 -12.76 8.26
CA ASP A 292 14.81 -12.46 8.74
C ASP A 292 14.08 -13.71 9.21
N ALA A 293 14.20 -14.81 8.47
CA ALA A 293 13.62 -16.08 8.85
C ALA A 293 14.25 -16.63 10.14
N VAL A 294 15.58 -16.62 10.25
CA VAL A 294 16.31 -17.05 11.47
C VAL A 294 15.93 -16.15 12.65
N ASN A 295 15.83 -14.84 12.44
CA ASN A 295 15.37 -13.90 13.46
C ASN A 295 13.96 -14.26 13.96
N ALA A 296 13.01 -14.50 13.05
CA ALA A 296 11.65 -14.89 13.41
C ALA A 296 11.61 -16.22 14.19
N MET A 297 12.44 -17.19 13.80
CA MET A 297 12.53 -18.48 14.50
C MET A 297 13.07 -18.34 15.92
N ILE A 298 14.03 -17.45 16.15
CA ILE A 298 14.52 -17.13 17.50
C ILE A 298 13.44 -16.42 18.32
N LEU A 299 12.71 -15.47 17.71
CA LEU A 299 11.61 -14.80 18.41
C LEU A 299 10.53 -15.80 18.84
N LEU A 300 10.26 -16.86 18.06
CA LEU A 300 9.32 -17.92 18.43
C LEU A 300 9.77 -18.76 19.63
N THR A 301 11.04 -18.69 20.05
CA THR A 301 11.51 -19.36 21.28
C THR A 301 11.32 -18.52 22.54
N ASP A 302 10.86 -17.27 22.41
CA ASP A 302 10.53 -16.43 23.56
C ASP A 302 9.30 -16.99 24.31
N PRO A 303 9.43 -17.33 25.61
CA PRO A 303 8.31 -17.80 26.42
C PRO A 303 7.11 -16.85 26.51
N ASN A 304 7.32 -15.56 26.24
CA ASN A 304 6.28 -14.54 26.32
C ASN A 304 5.46 -14.38 25.03
N VAL A 305 5.84 -15.04 23.93
CA VAL A 305 5.13 -14.92 22.66
C VAL A 305 3.76 -15.60 22.73
N LYS A 306 2.72 -14.78 22.55
CA LYS A 306 1.31 -15.23 22.50
C LYS A 306 0.80 -15.43 21.07
N ASP A 307 1.34 -14.68 20.13
CA ASP A 307 0.94 -14.69 18.72
C ASP A 307 2.16 -14.94 17.82
N SER A 308 2.23 -16.14 17.24
CA SER A 308 3.30 -16.53 16.31
C SER A 308 3.40 -15.61 15.08
N GLN A 309 2.31 -14.96 14.68
CA GLN A 309 2.30 -14.06 13.53
C GLN A 309 3.05 -12.75 13.82
N SER A 310 3.14 -12.36 15.10
CA SER A 310 3.87 -11.16 15.54
C SER A 310 5.39 -11.29 15.39
N CYS A 311 5.92 -12.53 15.37
CA CYS A 311 7.34 -12.81 15.19
C CYS A 311 7.78 -12.67 13.72
N LEU A 312 6.85 -12.78 12.77
CA LEU A 312 7.16 -12.77 11.34
C LEU A 312 7.29 -11.36 10.76
N ARG A 313 6.73 -10.34 11.43
CA ARG A 313 6.59 -8.99 10.89
C ARG A 313 6.60 -7.94 11.99
N SER A 314 7.28 -6.84 11.73
CA SER A 314 7.28 -5.65 12.57
C SER A 314 5.93 -4.91 12.54
N HIS A 315 5.72 -4.01 13.50
CA HIS A 315 4.57 -3.09 13.52
C HIS A 315 4.48 -2.25 12.24
N LEU A 316 5.62 -1.76 11.74
CA LEU A 316 5.69 -0.94 10.54
C LEU A 316 5.18 -1.70 9.31
N GLU A 317 5.60 -2.95 9.12
CA GLU A 317 5.12 -3.76 7.99
C GLU A 317 3.66 -4.14 8.13
N ARG A 318 3.18 -4.40 9.35
CA ARG A 318 1.76 -4.65 9.59
C ARG A 318 0.92 -3.43 9.18
N LEU A 319 1.36 -2.22 9.53
CA LEU A 319 0.71 -0.98 9.12
C LEU A 319 0.74 -0.80 7.59
N LEU A 320 1.88 -1.04 6.94
CA LEU A 320 1.99 -0.95 5.48
C LEU A 320 1.06 -1.93 4.76
N ARG A 321 0.91 -3.15 5.29
CA ARG A 321 -0.04 -4.14 4.74
C ARG A 321 -1.48 -3.74 4.97
N GLN A 322 -1.82 -3.26 6.16
CA GLN A 322 -3.17 -2.75 6.45
C GLN A 322 -3.52 -1.60 5.52
N LEU A 323 -2.59 -0.65 5.32
CA LEU A 323 -2.74 0.43 4.36
C LEU A 323 -2.96 -0.11 2.94
N THR A 324 -2.14 -1.07 2.50
CA THR A 324 -2.27 -1.69 1.17
C THR A 324 -3.64 -2.33 0.99
N VAL A 325 -4.09 -3.12 1.97
CA VAL A 325 -5.42 -3.77 1.95
C VAL A 325 -6.53 -2.73 1.94
N CYS A 326 -6.46 -1.71 2.80
CA CYS A 326 -7.46 -0.62 2.80
C CYS A 326 -7.53 0.10 1.45
N CYS A 327 -6.41 0.35 0.79
CA CYS A 327 -6.39 0.92 -0.55
C CYS A 327 -7.01 -0.01 -1.58
N LEU A 328 -6.73 -1.32 -1.53
CA LEU A 328 -7.33 -2.31 -2.44
C LEU A 328 -8.84 -2.45 -2.24
N GLU A 329 -9.31 -2.55 -1.00
CA GLU A 329 -10.74 -2.61 -0.68
C GLU A 329 -11.48 -1.35 -1.16
N ARG A 330 -10.87 -0.17 -0.97
CA ARG A 330 -11.41 1.08 -1.51
C ARG A 330 -11.49 1.07 -3.04
N ARG A 331 -10.50 0.50 -3.74
CA ARG A 331 -10.54 0.39 -5.21
C ARG A 331 -11.63 -0.58 -5.65
N SER A 332 -11.71 -1.76 -5.01
CA SER A 332 -12.74 -2.76 -5.27
C SER A 332 -14.15 -2.16 -5.15
N PHE A 333 -14.41 -1.40 -4.08
CA PHE A 333 -15.68 -0.69 -3.88
C PHE A 333 -15.99 0.34 -4.99
N ASN A 334 -14.95 0.87 -5.64
CA ASN A 334 -15.05 1.85 -6.72
C ASN A 334 -14.84 1.23 -8.12
N GLY A 335 -15.09 -0.08 -8.29
CA GLY A 335 -14.97 -0.74 -9.59
C GLY A 335 -13.53 -0.81 -10.12
N ASP A 336 -12.59 -1.06 -9.21
CA ASP A 336 -11.13 -1.11 -9.42
C ASP A 336 -10.47 0.19 -9.91
N GLN A 337 -11.21 1.30 -9.88
CA GLN A 337 -10.72 2.63 -10.24
C GLN A 337 -9.98 3.31 -9.08
N GLY A 338 -9.14 4.29 -9.42
CA GLY A 338 -8.33 5.06 -8.47
C GLY A 338 -6.87 4.63 -8.38
N GLU A 339 -6.08 5.38 -7.61
CA GLU A 339 -4.65 5.17 -7.50
C GLU A 339 -4.31 3.90 -6.71
N VAL A 340 -3.34 3.14 -7.22
CA VAL A 340 -2.78 1.98 -6.53
C VAL A 340 -1.75 2.46 -5.52
N PHE A 341 -1.86 1.99 -4.29
CA PHE A 341 -0.81 2.23 -3.30
C PHE A 341 0.46 1.48 -3.71
N HIS A 342 1.51 2.25 -3.98
CA HIS A 342 2.84 1.73 -4.26
C HIS A 342 3.84 2.45 -3.36
N LEU A 343 4.49 1.71 -2.46
CA LEU A 343 5.44 2.27 -1.50
C LEU A 343 6.52 3.14 -2.17
N HIS A 344 7.07 2.70 -3.31
CA HIS A 344 8.12 3.40 -4.05
C HIS A 344 7.65 4.58 -4.90
N ARG A 345 6.34 4.82 -5.01
CA ARG A 345 5.78 5.99 -5.71
C ARG A 345 5.45 7.13 -4.75
N VAL A 346 5.45 6.84 -3.45
CA VAL A 346 5.15 7.78 -2.35
C VAL A 346 6.43 8.39 -1.76
N LEU A 347 7.56 7.69 -1.89
CA LEU A 347 8.92 8.18 -1.63
C LEU A 347 9.48 8.85 -2.89
#